data_AF-A0A958C304-F1
#
_entry.id   AF-A0A958C304-F1
#
_cell.length_a   1.000
_cell.length_b   1.000
_cell.length_c   1.000
_cell.angle_alpha   90.00
_cell.angle_beta   90.00
_cell.angle_gamma   90.00
#
_symmetry.space_group_name_H-M   'P 1'
#
loop_
_entity.id
_entity.type
_entity.pdbx_description
1 polymer ?
#
loop_
_entity_poly.entity_id
_entity_poly.type
_entity_poly.pdbx_seq_one_letter_code
_entity_poly.pdbx_strand_id
1 'polypeptide(L)'
;MLNHASLTEAVHFLAGIDADLAGIVAAHGHPPLWARTPGFPTLIHIILEQQVSLASAQAAFNKLAAAGQVTPQRFLKFSDEELRGFGFSRQKARYGRELSRAIESGDLDIDGLAA
;
A
#
# COMPACT_ATOMS: atom_id res chain seq x y z
N MET A 1 13.14 -0.72 12.03
CA MET A 1 11.79 -0.93 11.45
C MET A 1 10.75 -0.18 12.27
N LEU A 2 9.75 0.38 11.60
CA LEU A 2 8.65 1.10 12.25
C LEU A 2 7.76 0.14 13.06
N ASN A 3 7.61 0.41 14.35
CA ASN A 3 6.69 -0.27 15.26
C ASN A 3 6.09 0.73 16.26
N HIS A 4 5.24 0.28 17.18
CA HIS A 4 4.58 1.17 18.15
C HIS A 4 5.58 1.91 19.05
N ALA A 5 6.65 1.24 19.49
CA ALA A 5 7.67 1.85 20.33
C ALA A 5 8.48 2.90 19.55
N SER A 6 8.98 2.55 18.36
CA SER A 6 9.75 3.49 17.54
C SER A 6 8.89 4.67 17.04
N LEU A 7 7.60 4.46 16.79
CA LEU A 7 6.66 5.54 16.46
C LEU A 7 6.47 6.48 17.65
N THR A 8 6.28 5.92 18.85
CA THR A 8 6.14 6.71 20.10
C THR A 8 7.40 7.54 20.36
N GLU A 9 8.58 6.94 20.20
CA GLU A 9 9.87 7.62 20.32
C GLU A 9 10.01 8.77 19.32
N ALA A 10 9.68 8.54 18.04
CA ALA A 10 9.69 9.58 17.02
C ALA A 10 8.69 10.70 17.31
N VAL A 11 7.49 10.38 17.81
CA VAL A 11 6.48 11.37 18.20
C VAL A 11 7.01 12.24 19.35
N HIS A 12 7.60 11.65 20.38
CA HIS A 12 8.22 12.40 21.48
C HIS A 12 9.36 13.28 21.00
N PHE A 13 10.23 12.76 20.12
CA PHE A 13 11.34 13.52 19.56
C PHE A 13 10.83 14.74 18.79
N LEU A 14 9.87 14.55 17.88
CA LEU A 14 9.31 15.63 17.07
C LEU A 14 8.56 16.66 17.92
N ALA A 15 7.74 16.23 18.87
CA ALA A 15 7.05 17.12 19.80
C ALA A 15 8.04 17.88 20.72
N GLY A 16 9.23 17.34 20.97
CA GLY A 16 10.28 18.03 21.72
C GLY A 16 10.95 19.18 20.97
N ILE A 17 10.88 19.18 19.63
CA ILE A 17 11.56 20.17 18.78
C ILE A 17 10.62 21.07 17.96
N ASP A 18 9.32 20.76 17.94
CA ASP A 18 8.30 21.50 17.20
C ASP A 18 7.05 21.72 18.08
N ALA A 19 6.77 22.98 18.39
CA ALA A 19 5.68 23.38 19.28
C ALA A 19 4.29 23.13 18.67
N ASP A 20 4.15 23.20 17.34
CA ASP A 20 2.88 22.93 16.66
C ASP A 20 2.58 21.42 16.73
N LEU A 21 3.59 20.58 16.48
CA LEU A 21 3.45 19.13 16.66
C LEU A 21 3.19 18.75 18.12
N ALA A 22 3.84 19.41 19.09
CA ALA A 22 3.57 19.22 20.50
C ALA A 22 2.11 19.53 20.86
N GLY A 23 1.57 20.65 20.34
CA GLY A 23 0.18 21.04 20.53
C GLY A 23 -0.80 20.02 19.96
N ILE A 24 -0.53 19.51 18.75
CA ILE A 24 -1.35 18.47 18.12
C ILE A 24 -1.36 17.19 18.96
N VAL A 25 -0.19 16.73 19.42
CA VAL A 25 -0.07 15.51 20.24
C VAL A 25 -0.78 15.69 21.59
N ALA A 26 -0.66 16.87 22.22
CA ALA A 26 -1.36 17.15 23.47
C ALA A 26 -2.89 17.15 23.29
N ALA A 27 -3.40 17.63 22.15
CA ALA A 27 -4.83 17.71 21.87
C ALA A 27 -5.44 16.37 21.41
N HIS A 28 -4.70 15.56 20.65
CA HIS A 28 -5.24 14.38 19.95
C HIS A 28 -4.57 13.06 20.33
N GLY A 29 -3.50 13.10 21.11
CA GLY A 29 -2.67 11.93 21.42
C GLY A 29 -1.76 11.52 20.26
N HIS A 30 -1.21 10.32 20.37
CA HIS A 30 -0.29 9.79 19.37
C HIS A 30 -1.06 9.28 18.14
N PRO A 31 -0.53 9.48 16.92
CA PRO A 31 -1.12 8.88 15.75
C PRO A 31 -1.08 7.34 15.86
N PRO A 32 -2.12 6.64 15.37
CA PRO A 32 -2.09 5.19 15.32
C PRO A 32 -1.05 4.71 14.30
N LEU A 33 -0.51 3.50 14.52
CA LEU A 33 0.40 2.88 13.58
C LEU A 33 -0.37 2.23 12.42
N TRP A 34 -0.37 2.87 11.24
CA TRP A 34 -0.96 2.32 10.01
C TRP A 34 0.00 1.37 9.28
N ALA A 35 0.52 0.36 9.98
CA ALA A 35 1.42 -0.63 9.37
C ALA A 35 0.65 -1.56 8.41
N ARG A 36 1.29 -1.89 7.29
CA ARG A 36 0.85 -2.92 6.34
C ARG A 36 2.01 -3.86 6.07
N THR A 37 1.74 -5.14 5.83
CA THR A 37 2.78 -6.09 5.43
C THR A 37 3.42 -5.61 4.13
N PRO A 38 4.75 -5.40 4.07
CA PRO A 38 5.42 -4.99 2.84
C PRO A 38 5.25 -6.04 1.73
N GLY A 39 5.33 -5.60 0.48
CA GLY A 39 5.35 -6.47 -0.69
C GLY A 39 4.33 -6.11 -1.78
N PHE A 40 4.36 -6.90 -2.85
CA PHE A 40 3.55 -6.66 -4.06
C PHE A 40 2.04 -6.52 -3.80
N PRO A 41 1.38 -7.35 -2.96
CA PRO A 41 -0.05 -7.18 -2.68
C PRO A 41 -0.39 -5.80 -2.11
N THR A 42 0.45 -5.27 -1.22
CA THR A 42 0.25 -3.96 -0.61
C THR A 42 0.42 -2.83 -1.63
N LEU A 43 1.38 -2.94 -2.55
CA LEU A 43 1.52 -1.97 -3.63
C LEU A 43 0.31 -1.96 -4.58
N ILE A 44 -0.23 -3.14 -4.91
CA ILE A 44 -1.48 -3.24 -5.67
C ILE A 44 -2.65 -2.62 -4.90
N HIS A 45 -2.73 -2.84 -3.59
CA HIS A 45 -3.76 -2.23 -2.76
C HIS A 45 -3.65 -0.69 -2.77
N ILE A 46 -2.44 -0.13 -2.65
CA ILE A 46 -2.21 1.32 -2.76
C ILE A 46 -2.64 1.86 -4.13
N ILE A 47 -2.35 1.15 -5.22
CA ILE A 47 -2.83 1.52 -6.57
C ILE A 47 -4.37 1.55 -6.61
N LEU A 48 -5.03 0.59 -5.98
CA LEU A 48 -6.49 0.54 -5.91
C LEU A 48 -7.09 1.67 -5.08
N GLU A 49 -6.40 2.16 -4.04
CA GLU A 49 -6.84 3.27 -3.19
C GLU A 49 -6.81 4.64 -3.87
N GLN A 50 -6.11 4.78 -5.01
CA GLN A 50 -5.99 6.06 -5.71
C GLN A 50 -7.37 6.62 -6.11
N GLN A 51 -7.67 7.85 -5.67
CA GLN A 51 -8.86 8.64 -6.05
C GLN A 51 -10.22 7.97 -5.75
N VAL A 52 -10.28 7.08 -4.76
CA VAL A 52 -11.52 6.40 -4.34
C VAL A 52 -11.58 6.26 -2.82
N SER A 53 -12.72 5.82 -2.28
CA SER A 53 -12.81 5.51 -0.85
C SER A 53 -12.04 4.23 -0.50
N LEU A 54 -11.54 4.14 0.74
CA LEU A 54 -10.88 2.94 1.26
C LEU A 54 -11.78 1.70 1.16
N ALA A 55 -13.08 1.86 1.41
CA ALA A 55 -14.06 0.77 1.29
C ALA A 55 -14.17 0.23 -0.16
N SER A 56 -14.14 1.12 -1.16
CA SER A 56 -14.19 0.72 -2.56
C SER A 56 -12.90 0.01 -2.99
N ALA A 57 -11.74 0.53 -2.58
CA ALA A 57 -10.45 -0.11 -2.85
C ALA A 57 -10.34 -1.48 -2.20
N GLN A 58 -10.76 -1.61 -0.93
CA GLN A 58 -10.80 -2.87 -0.21
C GLN A 58 -11.71 -3.89 -0.91
N ALA A 59 -12.89 -3.47 -1.38
CA ALA A 59 -13.80 -4.35 -2.11
C ALA A 59 -13.17 -4.86 -3.42
N ALA A 60 -12.47 -4.01 -4.15
CA ALA A 60 -11.76 -4.40 -5.36
C ALA A 60 -10.60 -5.36 -5.07
N PHE A 61 -9.81 -5.07 -4.03
CA PHE A 61 -8.71 -5.92 -3.60
C PHE A 61 -9.20 -7.30 -3.14
N ASN A 62 -10.32 -7.37 -2.41
CA ASN A 62 -10.92 -8.63 -1.99
C ASN A 62 -11.34 -9.52 -3.18
N LYS A 63 -11.88 -8.93 -4.25
CA LYS A 63 -12.22 -9.67 -5.47
C LYS A 63 -10.98 -10.24 -6.15
N LEU A 64 -9.90 -9.46 -6.24
CA LEU A 64 -8.62 -9.92 -6.77
C LEU A 64 -8.04 -11.05 -5.91
N ALA A 65 -8.02 -10.90 -4.58
CA ALA A 65 -7.50 -11.90 -3.66
C ALA A 65 -8.32 -13.20 -3.66
N ALA A 66 -9.64 -13.10 -3.87
CA ALA A 66 -10.50 -14.27 -4.05
C ALA A 66 -10.17 -15.06 -5.32
N ALA A 67 -9.61 -14.40 -6.35
CA ALA A 67 -9.13 -15.06 -7.56
C ALA A 67 -7.76 -15.76 -7.37
N GLY A 68 -7.16 -15.69 -6.18
CA GLY A 68 -5.94 -16.40 -5.79
C GLY A 68 -4.82 -15.48 -5.27
N GLN A 69 -3.62 -16.05 -5.08
CA GLN A 69 -2.45 -15.30 -4.59
C GLN A 69 -2.12 -14.11 -5.49
N VAL A 70 -1.96 -12.93 -4.89
CA VAL A 70 -1.62 -11.69 -5.59
C VAL A 70 -0.10 -11.62 -5.78
N THR A 71 0.38 -12.08 -6.93
CA THR A 71 1.81 -12.05 -7.31
C THR A 71 2.01 -11.33 -8.65
N PRO A 72 3.21 -10.77 -8.92
CA PRO A 72 3.49 -10.14 -10.22
C PRO A 72 3.19 -11.07 -11.41
N GLN A 73 3.66 -12.33 -11.35
CA GLN A 73 3.46 -13.34 -12.38
C GLN A 73 1.99 -13.60 -12.66
N ARG A 74 1.17 -13.72 -11.60
CA ARG A 74 -0.26 -14.01 -11.74
C ARG A 74 -0.99 -12.77 -12.26
N PHE A 75 -0.62 -11.59 -11.78
CA PHE A 75 -1.24 -10.34 -12.20
C PHE A 75 -1.12 -10.13 -13.71
N LEU A 76 0.04 -10.45 -14.30
CA LEU A 76 0.27 -10.34 -15.73
C LEU A 76 -0.62 -11.28 -16.58
N LYS A 77 -1.12 -12.37 -16.00
CA LYS A 77 -1.96 -13.36 -16.70
C LYS A 77 -3.43 -12.95 -16.81
N PHE A 78 -3.91 -12.04 -15.97
CA PHE A 78 -5.28 -11.57 -16.06
C PHE A 78 -5.47 -10.73 -17.33
N SER A 79 -6.58 -10.97 -18.02
CA SER A 79 -7.08 -10.13 -19.10
C SER A 79 -7.59 -8.79 -18.56
N ASP A 80 -7.72 -7.81 -19.45
CA ASP A 80 -8.30 -6.50 -19.08
C ASP A 80 -9.77 -6.62 -18.66
N GLU A 81 -10.48 -7.65 -19.12
CA GLU A 81 -11.85 -7.93 -18.71
C GLU A 81 -11.91 -8.48 -17.27
N GLU A 82 -11.04 -9.42 -16.92
CA GLU A 82 -10.93 -9.92 -15.55
C GLU A 82 -10.53 -8.81 -14.57
N LEU A 83 -9.52 -8.00 -14.91
CA LEU A 83 -9.10 -6.87 -14.09
C LEU A 83 -10.24 -5.87 -13.89
N ARG A 84 -11.04 -5.59 -14.93
CA ARG A 84 -12.24 -4.76 -14.79
C ARG A 84 -13.29 -5.41 -13.88
N GLY A 85 -13.49 -6.72 -13.99
CA GLY A 85 -14.36 -7.50 -13.10
C GLY A 85 -13.95 -7.41 -11.62
N PHE A 86 -12.65 -7.34 -11.35
CA PHE A 86 -12.12 -7.09 -10.00
C PHE A 86 -12.29 -5.64 -9.53
N GLY A 87 -12.57 -4.69 -10.42
CA GLY A 87 -12.77 -3.28 -10.10
C GLY A 87 -11.60 -2.36 -10.46
N PHE A 88 -10.65 -2.83 -11.28
CA PHE A 88 -9.60 -1.96 -11.81
C PHE A 88 -10.15 -1.03 -12.89
N SER A 89 -9.76 0.25 -12.81
CA SER A 89 -9.83 1.14 -13.97
C SER A 89 -8.75 0.76 -14.98
N ARG A 90 -8.89 1.22 -16.24
CA ARG A 90 -7.85 1.01 -17.27
C ARG A 90 -6.47 1.51 -16.81
N GLN A 91 -6.44 2.66 -16.15
CA GLN A 91 -5.20 3.26 -15.64
C GLN A 91 -4.57 2.42 -14.51
N LYS A 92 -5.38 1.97 -13.54
CA LYS A 92 -4.90 1.14 -12.42
C LYS A 92 -4.43 -0.23 -12.90
N ALA A 93 -5.12 -0.82 -13.88
CA ALA A 93 -4.68 -2.05 -14.53
C ALA A 93 -3.30 -1.86 -15.19
N ARG A 94 -3.11 -0.75 -15.92
CA ARG A 94 -1.80 -0.41 -16.49
C ARG A 94 -0.71 -0.29 -15.42
N TYR A 95 -0.96 0.46 -14.35
CA TYR A 95 0.01 0.60 -13.25
C TYR A 95 0.36 -0.74 -12.60
N GLY A 96 -0.63 -1.60 -12.35
CA GLY A 96 -0.38 -2.95 -11.83
C GLY A 96 0.46 -3.80 -12.78
N ARG A 97 0.23 -3.70 -14.10
CA ARG A 97 1.03 -4.42 -15.11
C ARG A 97 2.47 -3.90 -15.17
N GLU A 98 2.68 -2.59 -15.19
CA GLU A 98 4.03 -2.00 -15.21
C GLU A 98 4.81 -2.35 -13.94
N LEU A 99 4.17 -2.25 -12.77
CA LEU A 99 4.76 -2.70 -11.51
C LEU A 99 5.14 -4.19 -11.57
N SER A 100 4.24 -5.02 -12.09
CA SER A 100 4.51 -6.45 -12.21
C SER A 100 5.68 -6.73 -13.15
N ARG A 101 5.75 -6.05 -14.30
CA ARG A 101 6.85 -6.20 -15.26
C ARG A 101 8.19 -5.78 -14.67
N ALA A 102 8.24 -4.63 -13.98
CA ALA A 102 9.46 -4.13 -13.36
C ALA A 102 10.01 -5.08 -12.29
N ILE A 103 9.14 -5.76 -11.54
CA ILE A 103 9.55 -6.78 -10.58
C ILE A 103 10.06 -8.04 -11.31
N GLU A 104 9.32 -8.52 -12.31
CA GLU A 104 9.73 -9.72 -13.07
C GLU A 104 11.01 -9.53 -13.88
N SER A 105 11.29 -8.32 -14.36
CA SER A 105 12.54 -8.01 -15.07
C SER A 105 13.73 -7.78 -14.12
N GLY A 106 13.48 -7.61 -12.82
CA GLY A 106 14.50 -7.22 -11.84
C GLY A 106 14.86 -5.74 -11.86
N ASP A 107 14.16 -4.91 -12.64
CA ASP A 107 14.33 -3.45 -12.62
C ASP A 107 13.90 -2.85 -11.26
N LEU A 108 13.03 -3.55 -10.54
CA LEU A 108 12.59 -3.22 -9.19
C LEU A 108 12.66 -4.44 -8.26
N ASP A 109 13.65 -4.45 -7.37
CA ASP A 109 13.71 -5.40 -6.25
C ASP A 109 12.93 -4.85 -5.05
N ILE A 110 11.68 -5.28 -4.90
CA ILE A 110 10.84 -4.87 -3.76
C ILE A 110 11.22 -5.53 -2.44
N ASP A 111 11.88 -6.69 -2.48
CA ASP A 111 12.31 -7.39 -1.27
C ASP A 111 13.56 -6.72 -0.69
N GLY A 112 14.45 -6.23 -1.56
CA GLY A 112 15.59 -5.39 -1.20
C GLY A 112 15.23 -4.01 -0.63
N LEU A 113 14.02 -3.50 -0.88
CA LEU A 113 13.52 -2.25 -0.29
C LEU A 113 13.03 -2.40 1.15
N ALA A 114 12.75 -3.62 1.61
CA ALA A 114 12.21 -3.87 2.94
C ALA A 114 13.27 -3.87 4.07
N ALA A 115 14.54 -3.57 3.73
CA ALA A 115 15.68 -3.53 4.64
C ALA A 115 15.65 -2.34 5.61
#